data_AF-A0A2E8CXV5-F1
#
_entry.id   AF-A0A2E8CXV5-F1
#
_cell.length_a   1.000
_cell.length_b   1.000
_cell.length_c   1.000
_cell.angle_alpha   90.00
_cell.angle_beta   90.00
_cell.angle_gamma   90.00
#
_symmetry.space_group_name_H-M   'P 1'
#
loop_
_entity.id
_entity.type
_entity.pdbx_description
1 polymer ?
#
loop_
_entity_poly.entity_id
_entity_poly.type
_entity_poly.pdbx_seq_one_letter_code
_entity_poly.pdbx_strand_id
1 'polypeptide(L)'
;MTSRNSLVLVLVCVTVAHCARQTSLSAEPAKEEAQKQANAFRGALLSAEQVTQSRLRSLKSTGIQAVALQLRSGADARRTQTQACERIRQSDLALYYWIEVARCPELADAHPASMASLQGHSQC
;
A
#
# COMPACT_ATOMS: atom_id res chain seq x y z
N MET A 1 -56.40 7.60 -31.27
CA MET A 1 -56.33 7.76 -29.79
C MET A 1 -55.64 9.08 -29.51
N THR A 2 -56.29 9.88 -28.68
CA THR A 2 -56.23 11.34 -28.59
C THR A 2 -55.15 11.81 -27.63
N SER A 3 -54.53 12.94 -27.98
CA SER A 3 -53.70 13.81 -27.15
C SER A 3 -54.19 13.96 -25.70
N ARG A 4 -53.24 14.06 -24.75
CA ARG A 4 -53.39 14.93 -23.56
C ARG A 4 -52.09 15.15 -22.80
N ASN A 5 -51.62 16.40 -22.88
CA ASN A 5 -50.79 17.09 -21.89
C ASN A 5 -51.40 16.99 -20.49
N SER A 6 -50.56 16.94 -19.45
CA SER A 6 -50.77 17.47 -18.08
C SER A 6 -49.70 16.87 -17.17
N LEU A 7 -49.17 17.51 -16.14
CA LEU A 7 -49.12 18.88 -15.66
C LEU A 7 -48.08 18.78 -14.54
N VAL A 8 -47.10 19.67 -14.52
CA VAL A 8 -46.13 19.76 -13.43
C VAL A 8 -46.88 20.20 -12.16
N LEU A 9 -46.78 19.42 -11.08
CA LEU A 9 -47.12 19.91 -9.74
C LEU A 9 -45.94 19.62 -8.81
N VAL A 10 -45.05 20.61 -8.74
CA VAL A 10 -44.00 20.69 -7.72
C VAL A 10 -44.67 21.12 -6.43
N LEU A 11 -44.81 20.21 -5.48
CA LEU A 11 -45.24 20.53 -4.12
C LEU A 11 -44.00 20.81 -3.27
N VAL A 12 -43.62 22.07 -3.15
CA VAL A 12 -42.67 22.56 -2.15
C VAL A 12 -43.40 22.58 -0.81
N CYS A 13 -43.08 21.63 0.08
CA CYS A 13 -43.57 21.63 1.45
C CYS A 13 -42.46 22.16 2.37
N VAL A 14 -42.46 23.47 2.61
CA VAL A 14 -41.67 24.09 3.68
C VAL A 14 -42.58 24.18 4.90
N THR A 15 -42.39 23.27 5.85
CA THR A 15 -42.90 23.41 7.21
C THR A 15 -41.72 23.66 8.14
N VAL A 16 -41.55 24.93 8.50
CA VAL A 16 -40.72 25.34 9.63
C VAL A 16 -41.55 25.12 10.90
N ALA A 17 -41.24 24.08 11.66
CA ALA A 17 -41.64 23.95 13.04
C ALA A 17 -40.48 23.36 13.85
N HIS A 18 -39.88 24.22 14.66
CA HIS A 18 -38.92 23.94 15.71
C HIS A 18 -39.34 22.74 16.56
N CYS A 19 -38.61 21.64 16.47
CA CYS A 19 -38.56 20.64 17.53
C CYS A 19 -37.10 20.21 17.69
N ALA A 20 -36.58 20.43 18.89
CA ALA A 20 -35.21 20.18 19.28
C ALA A 20 -34.81 18.69 19.14
N ARG A 21 -33.49 18.47 19.05
CA ARG A 21 -32.74 17.21 18.91
C ARG A 21 -32.56 16.71 17.48
N GLN A 22 -31.58 17.31 16.81
CA GLN A 22 -30.63 16.50 16.04
C GLN A 22 -29.29 16.49 16.76
N THR A 23 -29.08 15.35 17.40
CA THR A 23 -27.84 14.84 17.96
C THR A 23 -26.80 14.68 16.86
N SER A 24 -25.55 15.03 17.19
CA SER A 24 -24.29 14.65 16.54
C SER A 24 -24.11 14.99 15.05
N LEU A 25 -23.80 16.25 14.77
CA LEU A 25 -22.73 16.57 13.82
C LEU A 25 -21.39 16.50 14.59
N SER A 26 -20.33 16.00 13.94
CA SER A 26 -18.91 16.11 14.34
C SER A 26 -18.24 14.95 15.11
N ALA A 27 -18.42 13.69 14.69
CA ALA A 27 -17.52 12.59 15.09
C ALA A 27 -17.02 11.66 13.96
N GLU A 28 -17.47 11.84 12.70
CA GLU A 28 -17.12 10.90 11.62
C GLU A 28 -15.78 11.08 10.89
N PRO A 29 -15.07 12.23 10.85
CA PRO A 29 -13.79 12.27 10.12
C PRO A 29 -12.70 11.45 10.85
N ALA A 30 -12.70 11.46 12.18
CA ALA A 30 -11.68 10.76 12.97
C ALA A 30 -11.81 9.23 12.87
N LYS A 31 -13.02 8.71 12.69
CA LYS A 31 -13.27 7.27 12.64
C LYS A 31 -12.89 6.69 11.27
N GLU A 32 -13.20 7.41 10.19
CA GLU A 32 -12.84 7.00 8.83
C GLU A 32 -11.32 7.12 8.58
N GLU A 33 -10.67 8.17 9.08
CA GLU A 33 -9.21 8.29 9.01
C GLU A 33 -8.48 7.22 9.83
N ALA A 34 -8.96 6.91 11.04
CA ALA A 34 -8.41 5.83 11.86
C ALA A 34 -8.57 4.47 11.18
N GLN A 35 -9.68 4.23 10.49
CA GLN A 35 -9.96 2.99 9.78
C GLN A 35 -9.11 2.86 8.50
N LYS A 36 -8.84 3.98 7.81
CA LYS A 36 -7.93 4.02 6.66
C LYS A 36 -6.47 3.81 7.08
N GLN A 37 -6.06 4.35 8.24
CA GLN A 37 -4.74 4.09 8.82
C GLN A 37 -4.59 2.64 9.30
N ALA A 38 -5.64 2.05 9.88
CA ALA A 38 -5.64 0.64 10.30
C ALA A 38 -5.48 -0.32 9.11
N ASN A 39 -5.91 0.08 7.92
CA ASN A 39 -5.78 -0.70 6.68
C ASN A 39 -4.56 -0.34 5.82
N ALA A 40 -3.72 0.61 6.26
CA ALA A 40 -2.56 1.02 5.48
C ALA A 40 -1.49 -0.08 5.49
N PHE A 41 -1.02 -0.47 4.30
CA PHE A 41 0.08 -1.42 4.16
C PHE A 41 1.36 -0.86 4.81
N ARG A 42 1.96 -1.66 5.71
CA ARG A 42 3.19 -1.31 6.43
C ARG A 42 4.29 -2.35 6.16
N GLY A 43 5.20 -2.01 5.25
CA GLY A 43 6.34 -2.85 4.89
C GLY A 43 7.68 -2.26 5.33
N ALA A 44 8.69 -3.12 5.50
CA ALA A 44 10.08 -2.71 5.69
C ALA A 44 10.97 -3.28 4.57
N LEU A 45 11.83 -2.44 3.97
CA LEU A 45 12.87 -2.89 3.05
C LEU A 45 14.13 -3.24 3.85
N LEU A 46 14.65 -4.46 3.69
CA LEU A 46 15.85 -4.95 4.40
C LEU A 46 16.83 -5.61 3.43
N SER A 47 18.13 -5.46 3.69
CA SER A 47 19.16 -6.32 3.11
C SER A 47 19.24 -7.65 3.87
N ALA A 48 19.85 -8.68 3.26
CA ALA A 48 19.97 -10.00 3.89
C ALA A 48 20.69 -9.96 5.25
N GLU A 49 21.68 -9.07 5.40
CA GLU A 49 22.47 -8.90 6.62
C GLU A 49 21.65 -8.28 7.77
N GLN A 50 20.63 -7.49 7.44
CA GLN A 50 19.74 -6.86 8.41
C GLN A 50 18.66 -7.81 8.93
N VAL A 51 18.46 -8.96 8.29
CA VAL A 51 17.44 -9.95 8.64
C VAL A 51 17.92 -10.83 9.80
N THR A 52 17.74 -10.30 11.01
CA THR A 52 17.95 -11.01 12.28
C THR A 52 16.62 -11.23 13.01
N GLN A 53 16.53 -12.27 13.85
CA GLN A 53 15.30 -12.54 14.62
C GLN A 53 14.91 -11.36 15.53
N SER A 54 15.88 -10.70 16.16
CA SER A 54 15.62 -9.53 17.00
C SER A 54 15.02 -8.38 16.21
N ARG A 55 15.54 -8.12 15.00
CA ARG A 55 15.01 -7.09 14.10
C ARG A 55 13.59 -7.41 13.65
N LEU A 56 13.33 -8.64 13.22
CA LEU A 56 12.00 -9.06 12.77
C LEU A 56 10.95 -8.96 13.89
N ARG A 57 11.30 -9.37 15.12
CA ARG A 57 10.42 -9.19 16.29
C ARG A 57 10.14 -7.71 16.58
N SER A 58 11.16 -6.87 16.53
CA SER A 58 11.01 -5.42 16.72
C SER A 58 10.08 -4.82 15.66
N LEU A 59 10.24 -5.18 14.38
CA LEU A 59 9.37 -4.71 13.31
C LEU A 59 7.92 -5.14 13.53
N LYS A 60 7.68 -6.41 13.90
CA LYS A 60 6.33 -6.91 14.21
C LYS A 60 5.69 -6.14 15.37
N SER A 61 6.44 -5.84 16.43
CA SER A 61 5.93 -5.03 17.57
C SER A 61 5.56 -3.59 17.20
N THR A 62 6.11 -3.05 16.11
CA THR A 62 5.78 -1.72 15.58
C THR A 62 4.60 -1.73 14.59
N GLY A 63 4.00 -2.89 14.35
CA GLY A 63 2.90 -3.06 13.40
C GLY A 63 3.34 -3.15 11.94
N ILE A 64 4.60 -3.49 11.67
CA ILE A 64 5.02 -3.90 10.33
C ILE A 64 4.48 -5.30 10.05
N GLN A 65 3.90 -5.48 8.88
CA GLN A 65 3.26 -6.74 8.44
C GLN A 65 4.00 -7.43 7.30
N ALA A 66 4.93 -6.73 6.64
CA ALA A 66 5.65 -7.23 5.47
C ALA A 66 7.12 -6.81 5.47
N VAL A 67 7.96 -7.65 4.87
CA VAL A 67 9.37 -7.34 4.59
C VAL A 67 9.63 -7.53 3.09
N ALA A 68 10.15 -6.49 2.45
CA ALA A 68 10.75 -6.59 1.14
C ALA A 68 12.26 -6.88 1.32
N LEU A 69 12.72 -8.04 0.85
CA LEU A 69 14.13 -8.41 0.89
C LEU A 69 14.84 -7.89 -0.36
N GLN A 70 15.86 -7.06 -0.19
CA GLN A 70 16.72 -6.61 -1.28
C GLN A 70 17.56 -7.78 -1.79
N LEU A 71 17.36 -8.14 -3.05
CA LEU A 71 18.17 -9.13 -3.75
C LEU A 71 19.37 -8.44 -4.40
N ARG A 72 20.52 -9.08 -4.25
CA ARG A 72 21.83 -8.71 -4.80
C ARG A 72 22.37 -9.89 -5.59
N SER A 73 23.01 -9.61 -6.72
CA SER A 73 23.70 -10.63 -7.51
C SER A 73 25.02 -11.06 -6.87
N GLY A 74 25.48 -12.27 -7.19
CA GLY A 74 26.75 -12.85 -6.72
C GLY A 74 26.57 -14.16 -5.95
N ALA A 75 27.57 -15.04 -6.03
CA ALA A 75 27.53 -16.37 -5.43
C ALA A 75 27.33 -16.33 -3.91
N ASP A 76 28.02 -15.43 -3.21
CA ASP A 76 27.95 -15.28 -1.76
C ASP A 76 26.59 -14.73 -1.30
N ALA A 77 25.95 -13.90 -2.14
CA ALA A 77 24.67 -13.28 -1.84
C ALA A 77 23.52 -14.30 -1.80
N ARG A 78 23.58 -15.34 -2.65
CA ARG A 78 22.52 -16.36 -2.73
C ARG A 78 22.31 -17.09 -1.41
N ARG A 79 23.40 -17.48 -0.74
CA ARG A 79 23.33 -18.22 0.53
C ARG A 79 22.74 -17.35 1.63
N THR A 80 23.23 -16.13 1.78
CA THR A 80 22.76 -15.20 2.83
C THR A 80 21.31 -14.78 2.60
N GLN A 81 20.90 -14.52 1.36
CA GLN A 81 19.51 -14.22 1.01
C GLN A 81 18.57 -15.39 1.28
N THR A 82 18.98 -16.63 0.95
CA THR A 82 18.17 -17.82 1.24
C THR A 82 17.91 -17.95 2.74
N GLN A 83 18.95 -17.78 3.57
CA GLN A 83 18.81 -17.79 5.02
C GLN A 83 17.92 -16.65 5.53
N ALA A 84 18.01 -15.46 4.93
CA ALA A 84 17.15 -14.33 5.26
C ALA A 84 15.68 -14.62 4.92
N CYS A 85 15.38 -15.19 3.75
CA CYS A 85 14.03 -15.61 3.35
C CYS A 85 13.41 -16.56 4.36
N GLU A 86 14.15 -17.59 4.78
CA GLU A 86 13.66 -18.56 5.76
C GLU A 86 13.37 -17.91 7.12
N ARG A 87 14.23 -17.00 7.59
CA ARG A 87 13.96 -16.25 8.83
C ARG A 87 12.70 -15.38 8.73
N ILE A 88 12.47 -14.74 7.59
CA ILE A 88 11.26 -13.91 7.37
C ILE A 88 10.01 -14.79 7.38
N ARG A 89 10.04 -15.92 6.64
CA ARG A 89 8.92 -16.90 6.61
C ARG A 89 8.58 -17.43 7.99
N GLN A 90 9.58 -17.68 8.83
CA GLN A 90 9.41 -18.14 10.22
C GLN A 90 8.93 -17.05 11.19
N SER A 91 8.80 -15.79 10.77
CA SER A 91 8.42 -14.66 11.62
C SER A 91 6.96 -14.20 11.50
N ASP A 92 6.18 -14.90 10.66
CA ASP A 92 4.82 -14.51 10.21
C ASP A 92 4.75 -13.13 9.56
N LEU A 93 5.84 -12.65 8.96
CA LEU A 93 5.84 -11.46 8.13
C LEU A 93 5.71 -11.86 6.67
N ALA A 94 4.90 -11.12 5.90
CA ALA A 94 4.80 -11.36 4.47
C ALA A 94 6.14 -11.05 3.79
N LEU A 95 6.65 -11.99 2.98
CA LEU A 95 7.91 -11.84 2.26
C LEU A 95 7.64 -11.32 0.83
N TYR A 96 8.28 -10.20 0.50
CA TYR A 96 8.37 -9.65 -0.85
C TYR A 96 9.84 -9.59 -1.28
N TYR A 97 10.08 -9.52 -2.59
CA TYR A 97 11.42 -9.34 -3.15
C TYR A 97 11.55 -7.94 -3.74
N TRP A 98 12.67 -7.29 -3.46
CA TRP A 98 13.05 -6.02 -4.06
C TRP A 98 14.28 -6.26 -4.94
N ILE A 99 14.14 -5.97 -6.23
CA ILE A 99 15.19 -6.17 -7.23
C ILE A 99 15.41 -4.85 -7.95
N GLU A 100 16.65 -4.36 -7.92
CA GLU A 100 17.05 -3.20 -8.72
C GLU A 100 17.51 -3.70 -10.09
N VAL A 101 16.57 -3.75 -11.04
CA VAL A 101 16.81 -4.27 -12.40
C VAL A 101 18.02 -3.59 -13.06
N ALA A 102 18.15 -2.26 -12.93
CA ALA A 102 19.26 -1.50 -13.49
C ALA A 102 20.64 -1.83 -12.90
N ARG A 103 20.70 -2.51 -11.75
CA ARG A 103 21.98 -2.91 -11.10
C ARG A 103 22.37 -4.36 -11.37
N CYS A 104 21.57 -5.08 -12.14
CA CYS A 104 21.87 -6.45 -12.57
C CYS A 104 21.98 -6.45 -14.10
N PRO A 105 23.20 -6.45 -14.68
CA PRO A 105 23.39 -6.39 -16.13
C PRO A 105 22.61 -7.49 -16.85
N GLU A 106 22.62 -8.70 -16.30
CA GLU A 106 21.89 -9.86 -16.83
C GLU A 106 20.37 -9.59 -16.92
N LEU A 107 19.77 -8.97 -15.90
CA LEU A 107 18.35 -8.60 -15.91
C LEU A 107 18.07 -7.37 -16.77
N ALA A 108 18.97 -6.39 -16.79
CA ALA A 108 18.85 -5.21 -17.64
C ALA A 108 18.87 -5.60 -19.13
N ASP A 109 19.77 -6.51 -19.52
CA ASP A 109 19.89 -7.05 -20.87
C ASP A 109 18.68 -7.91 -21.26
N ALA A 110 18.12 -8.66 -20.31
CA ALA A 110 16.90 -9.43 -20.51
C ALA A 110 15.63 -8.56 -20.65
N HIS A 111 15.65 -7.33 -20.13
CA HIS A 111 14.49 -6.44 -20.07
C HIS A 111 14.80 -5.03 -20.59
N PRO A 112 15.19 -4.87 -21.88
CA PRO A 112 15.60 -3.58 -22.43
C PRO A 112 14.47 -2.53 -22.42
N ALA A 113 13.21 -2.95 -22.56
CA ALA A 113 12.06 -2.04 -22.47
C ALA A 113 11.90 -1.42 -21.07
N SER A 114 12.23 -2.17 -20.01
CA SER A 114 12.23 -1.65 -18.63
C SER A 114 13.36 -0.65 -18.40
N MET A 115 14.47 -0.77 -19.12
CA MET A 115 15.56 0.21 -19.06
C MET A 115 15.22 1.50 -19.83
N ALA A 116 14.48 1.39 -20.93
CA ALA A 116 14.03 2.54 -21.70
C ALA A 116 13.05 3.44 -20.90
N SER A 117 12.20 2.85 -20.06
CA SER A 117 11.27 3.63 -19.22
C SER A 117 11.93 4.36 -18.05
N LEU A 118 13.11 3.91 -17.61
CA LEU A 118 13.90 4.58 -16.57
C LEU A 118 14.56 5.89 -17.06
N GLN A 119 14.68 6.10 -18.37
CA GLN A 119 15.30 7.30 -18.96
C GLN A 119 14.34 8.51 -19.07
N GLY A 120 13.13 8.42 -18.47
CA GLY A 120 12.04 9.40 -18.61
C GLY A 120 12.15 10.71 -17.83
N HIS A 121 13.33 11.13 -17.38
CA HIS A 121 13.56 12.51 -16.94
C HIS A 121 14.66 13.14 -17.79
N SER A 122 14.26 13.76 -18.90
CA SER A 122 15.07 14.84 -19.47
C SER A 122 15.25 15.87 -18.35
N GLN A 123 16.50 16.17 -18.00
CA GLN A 123 16.80 17.27 -17.08
C GLN A 123 16.18 18.55 -17.69
N CYS A 124 15.07 19.01 -17.12
CA CYS A 124 14.50 20.32 -17.39
C CYS A 124 15.16 21.34 -16.46
#